data_AF-A0A699RQM5-F1
#
_entry.id   AF-A0A699RQM5-F1
#
_cell.length_a   1.000
_cell.length_b   1.000
_cell.length_c   1.000
_cell.angle_alpha   90.00
_cell.angle_beta   90.00
_cell.angle_gamma   90.00
#
_symmetry.space_group_name_H-M   'P 1'
#
loop_
_entity.id
_entity.type
_entity.pdbx_description
1 polymer ?
#
loop_
_entity_poly.entity_id
_entity_poly.type
_entity_poly.pdbx_seq_one_letter_code
_entity_poly.pdbx_strand_id
1 'polypeptide(L)'
;MDVDIEKDDLNQKFLTSLAPIDDDDMEEMDIKWNMALLSMRADKLWKRTRKKISIPGSDVAGFDKSKVECFNCHKMGHLARECRAPRSQERARKESYRQGS
;
A
#
# COMPACT_ATOMS: atom_id res chain seq x y z
N MET A 1 48.09 15.70 -0.35
CA MET A 1 47.13 15.46 -1.45
C MET A 1 45.85 14.93 -0.80
N ASP A 2 45.26 15.68 0.13
CA ASP A 2 44.35 15.10 1.15
C ASP A 2 43.13 15.98 1.49
N VAL A 3 42.99 17.16 0.87
CA VAL A 3 41.85 18.07 1.12
C VAL A 3 40.73 17.85 0.10
N ASP A 4 41.08 17.41 -1.10
CA ASP A 4 40.14 17.22 -2.20
C ASP A 4 39.31 15.93 -2.02
N ILE A 5 39.91 14.87 -1.47
CA ILE A 5 39.23 13.60 -1.16
C ILE A 5 38.12 13.78 -0.11
N GLU A 6 38.36 14.63 0.91
CA GLU A 6 37.40 14.88 1.99
C GLU A 6 36.22 15.74 1.52
N LYS A 7 36.47 16.68 0.59
CA LYS A 7 35.42 17.47 -0.06
C LYS A 7 34.54 16.62 -0.97
N ASP A 8 35.12 15.66 -1.68
CA ASP A 8 34.37 14.76 -2.54
C ASP A 8 33.50 13.80 -1.73
N ASP A 9 33.98 13.28 -0.59
CA ASP A 9 33.19 12.44 0.32
C ASP A 9 32.03 13.22 0.98
N LEU A 10 32.26 14.48 1.37
CA LEU A 10 31.20 15.35 1.89
C LEU A 10 30.18 15.70 0.81
N ASN A 11 30.61 15.96 -0.42
CA ASN A 11 29.73 16.25 -1.54
C ASN A 11 28.92 15.00 -1.94
N GLN A 12 29.52 13.81 -1.88
CA GLN A 12 28.85 12.55 -2.14
C GLN A 12 27.81 12.20 -1.07
N LYS A 13 28.11 12.46 0.21
CA LYS A 13 27.15 12.37 1.32
C LYS A 13 26.00 13.38 1.19
N PHE A 14 26.30 14.59 0.73
CA PHE A 14 25.29 15.64 0.50
C PHE A 14 24.37 15.29 -0.68
N LEU A 15 24.93 14.77 -1.79
CA LEU A 15 24.17 14.29 -2.95
C LEU A 15 23.31 13.06 -2.62
N THR A 16 23.78 12.18 -1.74
CA THR A 16 22.97 11.04 -1.25
C THR A 16 21.84 11.51 -0.33
N SER A 17 22.06 12.59 0.42
CA SER A 17 21.02 13.24 1.25
C SER A 17 20.00 14.04 0.43
N LEU A 18 20.34 14.35 -0.82
CA LEU A 18 19.51 15.03 -1.82
C LEU A 18 18.98 14.08 -2.90
N ALA A 19 18.91 12.78 -2.61
CA ALA A 19 18.36 11.79 -3.54
C ALA A 19 17.04 12.34 -4.14
N PRO A 20 16.90 12.35 -5.48
CA PRO A 20 15.64 12.70 -6.12
C PRO A 20 14.53 11.87 -5.48
N ILE A 21 13.41 12.53 -5.13
CA ILE A 21 12.22 11.81 -4.68
C ILE A 21 11.86 10.86 -5.82
N ASP A 22 11.84 9.56 -5.52
CA ASP A 22 11.52 8.55 -6.50
C ASP A 22 10.09 8.76 -7.03
N ASP A 23 9.85 8.43 -8.29
CA ASP A 23 8.52 8.60 -8.89
C ASP A 23 7.46 7.79 -8.12
N ASP A 24 7.83 6.63 -7.56
CA ASP A 24 6.95 5.81 -6.72
C ASP A 24 6.65 6.51 -5.38
N ASP A 25 7.62 7.21 -4.79
CA ASP A 25 7.43 7.97 -3.54
C ASP A 25 6.48 9.16 -3.76
N MET A 26 6.56 9.82 -4.93
CA MET A 26 5.62 10.88 -5.31
C MET A 26 4.20 10.35 -5.51
N GLU A 27 4.03 9.21 -6.20
CA GLU A 27 2.73 8.57 -6.39
C GLU A 27 2.14 8.11 -5.03
N GLU A 28 2.95 7.55 -4.14
CA GLU A 28 2.51 7.14 -2.81
C GLU A 28 2.01 8.34 -1.98
N MET A 29 2.72 9.47 -2.03
CA MET A 29 2.28 10.70 -1.39
C MET A 29 0.94 11.19 -1.95
N ASP A 30 0.78 11.24 -3.28
CA ASP A 30 -0.48 11.66 -3.90
C ASP A 30 -1.65 10.76 -3.49
N ILE A 31 -1.45 9.43 -3.50
CA ILE A 31 -2.46 8.47 -3.05
C ILE A 31 -2.83 8.72 -1.57
N LYS A 32 -1.84 8.93 -0.69
CA LYS A 32 -2.06 9.22 0.73
C LYS A 32 -2.87 10.51 0.93
N TRP A 33 -2.51 11.58 0.21
CA TRP A 33 -3.22 12.86 0.27
C TRP A 33 -4.66 12.74 -0.21
N ASN A 34 -4.88 12.03 -1.31
CA ASN A 34 -6.22 11.77 -1.84
C ASN A 34 -7.07 10.95 -0.86
N MET A 35 -6.50 9.91 -0.23
CA MET A 35 -7.19 9.11 0.79
C MET A 35 -7.57 9.95 2.03
N ALA A 36 -6.67 10.83 2.49
CA ALA A 36 -6.96 11.74 3.60
C ALA A 36 -8.11 12.68 3.26
N LEU A 37 -8.09 13.29 2.08
CA LEU A 37 -9.14 14.19 1.60
C LEU A 37 -10.51 13.48 1.50
N LEU A 38 -10.54 12.27 0.94
CA LEU A 38 -11.75 11.46 0.84
C LEU A 38 -12.30 11.10 2.22
N SER A 39 -11.42 10.75 3.16
CA SER A 39 -11.80 10.42 4.54
C SER A 39 -12.45 11.61 5.26
N MET A 40 -11.87 12.81 5.10
CA MET A 40 -12.45 14.04 5.65
C MET A 40 -13.83 14.35 5.06
N ARG A 41 -14.03 14.12 3.75
CA ARG A 41 -15.33 14.31 3.08
C ARG A 41 -16.37 13.29 3.55
N ALA A 42 -15.96 12.03 3.71
CA ALA A 42 -16.81 10.95 4.22
C ALA A 42 -17.30 11.25 5.65
N ASP A 43 -16.41 11.73 6.53
CA ASP A 43 -16.75 12.13 7.90
C ASP A 43 -17.75 13.29 7.93
N LYS A 44 -17.54 14.34 7.13
CA LYS A 44 -18.50 15.46 7.01
C LYS A 44 -19.88 14.98 6.56
N LEU A 45 -19.93 14.06 5.58
CA LEU A 45 -21.19 13.50 5.10
C LEU A 45 -21.89 12.68 6.18
N TRP A 46 -21.15 11.84 6.89
CA TRP A 46 -21.66 11.02 7.98
C TRP A 46 -22.22 11.87 9.12
N LYS A 47 -21.51 12.92 9.54
CA LYS A 47 -21.99 13.87 10.56
C LYS A 47 -23.29 14.56 10.14
N ARG A 48 -23.44 14.93 8.87
CA ARG A 48 -24.64 15.61 8.35
C ARG A 48 -25.84 14.70 8.15
N THR A 49 -25.62 13.49 7.64
CA THR A 49 -26.71 12.63 7.14
C THR A 49 -26.91 11.35 7.94
N ARG A 50 -26.00 11.04 8.88
CA ARG A 50 -25.87 9.74 9.57
C ARG A 50 -25.71 8.54 8.63
N LYS A 51 -25.53 8.75 7.32
CA LYS A 51 -25.33 7.69 6.33
C LYS A 51 -23.84 7.38 6.20
N LYS A 52 -23.46 6.15 6.48
CA LYS A 52 -22.09 5.66 6.31
C LYS A 52 -21.89 5.24 4.86
N ILE A 53 -21.07 5.98 4.12
CA ILE A 53 -20.59 5.52 2.82
C ILE A 53 -19.55 4.43 3.05
N SER A 54 -19.75 3.30 2.41
CA SER A 54 -18.78 2.20 2.39
C SER A 54 -18.28 2.09 0.97
N ILE A 55 -16.97 2.10 0.77
CA ILE A 55 -16.40 1.69 -0.51
C ILE A 55 -16.38 0.16 -0.46
N PRO A 56 -17.22 -0.55 -1.23
CA PRO A 56 -17.10 -2.00 -1.31
C PRO A 56 -15.73 -2.30 -1.89
N GLY A 57 -14.83 -2.85 -1.07
CA GLY A 57 -13.59 -3.41 -1.59
C GLY A 57 -13.99 -4.41 -2.68
N SER A 58 -13.23 -4.45 -3.79
CA SER A 58 -13.40 -5.17 -5.09
C SER A 58 -14.33 -4.63 -6.14
N ASP A 59 -15.37 -3.89 -5.80
CA ASP A 59 -16.43 -3.63 -6.77
C ASP A 59 -16.44 -2.15 -7.16
N VAL A 60 -15.26 -1.52 -7.15
CA VAL A 60 -15.07 -0.28 -7.90
C VAL A 60 -15.30 -0.66 -9.36
N ALA A 61 -16.43 -0.24 -9.93
CA ALA A 61 -16.73 -0.44 -11.33
C ALA A 61 -15.56 0.12 -12.16
N GLY A 62 -14.71 -0.78 -12.69
CA GLY A 62 -13.48 -0.42 -13.43
C GLY A 62 -12.16 -0.87 -12.82
N PHE A 63 -12.12 -1.49 -11.64
CA PHE A 63 -10.87 -2.08 -11.12
C PHE A 63 -10.55 -3.40 -11.85
N ASP A 64 -9.48 -3.38 -12.65
CA ASP A 64 -9.02 -4.55 -13.39
C ASP A 64 -8.41 -5.59 -12.46
N LYS A 65 -9.22 -6.60 -12.11
CA LYS A 65 -8.80 -7.71 -11.24
C LYS A 65 -7.76 -8.62 -11.90
N SER A 66 -7.51 -8.52 -13.22
CA SER A 66 -6.59 -9.39 -13.95
C SER A 66 -5.14 -9.31 -13.43
N LYS A 67 -4.74 -8.17 -12.86
CA LYS A 67 -3.41 -7.94 -12.28
C LYS A 67 -3.31 -8.28 -10.78
N VAL A 68 -4.43 -8.69 -10.17
CA VAL A 68 -4.49 -8.96 -8.74
C VAL A 68 -4.17 -10.42 -8.47
N GLU A 69 -3.13 -10.65 -7.66
CA GLU A 69 -2.79 -11.98 -7.17
C GLU A 69 -3.63 -12.36 -5.94
N CYS A 70 -4.23 -13.54 -5.98
CA CYS A 70 -4.93 -14.09 -4.83
C CYS A 70 -3.95 -14.57 -3.74
N PHE A 71 -3.93 -13.89 -2.60
CA PHE A 71 -3.13 -14.29 -1.43
C PHE A 71 -3.39 -15.70 -0.86
N ASN A 72 -4.45 -16.39 -1.29
CA ASN A 72 -4.73 -17.75 -0.87
C ASN A 72 -4.10 -18.79 -1.81
N CYS A 73 -4.33 -18.67 -3.12
CA CYS A 73 -3.90 -19.68 -4.09
C CYS A 73 -2.84 -19.21 -5.07
N HIS A 74 -2.38 -17.96 -4.94
CA HIS A 74 -1.34 -17.34 -5.77
C HIS A 74 -1.68 -17.32 -7.28
N LYS A 75 -2.97 -17.30 -7.62
CA LYS A 75 -3.46 -17.14 -8.99
C LYS A 75 -4.01 -15.74 -9.20
N MET A 76 -3.76 -15.20 -10.39
CA MET A 76 -4.24 -13.88 -10.80
C MET A 76 -5.77 -13.86 -11.03
N GLY A 77 -6.36 -12.66 -11.11
CA GLY A 77 -7.72 -12.46 -11.57
C GLY A 77 -8.80 -12.41 -10.48
N HIS A 78 -8.44 -12.65 -9.21
CA HIS A 78 -9.42 -12.66 -8.12
C HIS A 78 -8.79 -12.36 -6.77
N LEU A 79 -9.63 -11.92 -5.83
CA LEU A 79 -9.19 -11.68 -4.45
C LEU A 79 -9.26 -12.95 -3.59
N ALA A 80 -8.48 -12.98 -2.52
CA ALA A 80 -8.45 -14.10 -1.57
C ALA A 80 -9.83 -14.49 -1.01
N ARG A 81 -10.75 -13.53 -0.89
CA ARG A 81 -12.15 -13.77 -0.44
C ARG A 81 -13.06 -14.41 -1.50
N GLU A 82 -12.72 -14.28 -2.78
CA GLU A 82 -13.43 -14.90 -3.91
C GLU A 82 -12.86 -16.31 -4.22
N CYS A 83 -11.74 -16.68 -3.59
CA CYS A 83 -11.03 -17.91 -3.86
C CYS A 83 -11.82 -19.14 -3.37
N ARG A 84 -12.07 -20.08 -4.29
CA ARG A 84 -12.71 -21.36 -3.98
C ARG A 84 -11.72 -22.46 -3.56
N ALA A 85 -10.42 -22.20 -3.67
CA ALA A 85 -9.41 -23.16 -3.23
C ALA A 85 -9.44 -23.28 -1.69
N PRO A 86 -9.14 -24.47 -1.13
CA PRO A 86 -8.92 -24.60 0.31
C PRO A 86 -7.83 -23.63 0.78
N ARG A 87 -7.88 -23.27 2.07
CA ARG A 87 -6.91 -22.33 2.65
C ARG A 87 -5.49 -22.88 2.47
N SER A 88 -4.56 -22.05 2.00
CA SER A 88 -3.16 -22.47 1.84
C SER A 88 -2.55 -22.87 3.18
N GLN A 89 -1.74 -23.93 3.15
CA GLN A 89 -1.04 -24.43 4.34
C GLN A 89 -0.08 -23.38 4.93
N GLU A 90 0.40 -22.43 4.11
CA GLU A 90 1.25 -21.34 4.61
C GLU A 90 0.51 -20.40 5.57
N ARG A 91 -0.79 -20.15 5.36
CA ARG A 91 -1.60 -19.42 6.34
C ARG A 91 -1.80 -20.20 7.62
N ALA A 92 -2.02 -21.52 7.53
CA ALA A 92 -2.16 -22.37 8.72
C ALA A 92 -0.89 -22.34 9.57
N ARG A 93 0.29 -22.33 8.93
CA ARG A 93 1.57 -22.09 9.60
C ARG A 93 1.60 -20.70 10.26
N LYS A 94 1.25 -19.64 9.52
CA LYS A 94 1.19 -18.24 10.02
C LYS A 94 0.23 -17.96 11.16
N GLU A 95 -0.88 -18.69 11.24
CA GLU A 95 -1.87 -18.56 12.30
C GLU A 95 -1.39 -19.19 13.62
N SER A 96 -0.64 -20.30 13.54
CA SER A 96 -0.06 -20.95 14.72
C SER A 96 0.89 -20.05 15.50
N TYR A 97 1.63 -19.15 14.83
CA TYR A 97 2.51 -18.21 15.51
C TYR A 97 1.77 -17.03 16.16
N ARG A 98 0.55 -16.71 15.69
CA ARG A 98 -0.27 -15.61 16.26
C ARG A 98 -1.08 -16.03 17.47
N GLN A 99 -1.38 -17.32 17.61
CA GLN A 99 -2.14 -17.88 18.73
C GLN A 99 -1.25 -18.30 19.91
N GLY A 100 0.07 -18.20 19.77
CA GLY A 100 1.06 -18.51 20.81
C GLY A 100 1.59 -17.30 21.57
N SER A 101 0.83 -16.21 21.68
CA SER A 101 1.21 -15.01 22.44
C SER A 101 0.25 -14.75 23.60
#